data_AF-A0A0T6BG85-F1
#
_entry.id   AF-A0A0T6BG85-F1
#
_cell.length_a   1.000
_cell.length_b   1.000
_cell.length_c   1.000
_cell.angle_alpha   90.00
_cell.angle_beta   90.00
_cell.angle_gamma   90.00
#
_symmetry.space_group_name_H-M   'P 1'
#
loop_
_entity.id
_entity.type
_entity.pdbx_description
1 polymer ?
#
loop_
_entity_poly.entity_id
_entity_poly.type
_entity_poly.pdbx_seq_one_letter_code
_entity_poly.pdbx_strand_id
1 'polypeptide(L)'
;DLFRSAAEAGPRDIIKLYNNAGQLLNISQDLEGNVPDQRYSLQVVAANGFAMLQENTGADLKTLEARISELERQLRADLPLPPVVKQLQKQVEAFREKLETTESLSWLGFYKQLPEPLSTEECRRLQYRRQSDSIKKRVKQNFMNICEAQVSENVKQWLRMPTFDSRQWEDEELLLLLQQMYLDYDFCSKFAIDINVLRNFLYEAYKNYNDVPFHNFRHCFCVAQMMYAITWAVDLPSKIGALEVLILLTSCICHDLDHPGYNNIYQINAKTELAIRYNDISPLENHHCSVAFRILENEDCNIFKSFTNEDFKTVREGMIRSILATDMARHNEILSQFREIIPDFDYSNKAHVNLLCMVLIKVSDISNEARPMEVAEPWLDRLLQEFFKQSDAEKLEGLPVTPFMDREKITKPSSQCSFIGFVLLPLFEALGDLLTELQ
;
A
#
# COMPACT_ATOMS: atom_id res chain seq x y z
N ASP A 1 24.12 36.06 4.61
CA ASP A 1 24.48 34.67 4.30
C ASP A 1 24.25 33.73 5.47
N LEU A 2 24.91 33.91 6.62
CA LEU A 2 24.72 33.04 7.81
C LEU A 2 23.25 32.84 8.22
N PHE A 3 22.50 33.94 8.33
CA PHE A 3 21.07 33.93 8.66
C PHE A 3 20.18 33.36 7.55
N ARG A 4 20.60 33.51 6.29
CA ARG A 4 19.87 33.01 5.13
C ARG A 4 20.00 31.48 5.06
N SER A 5 21.22 30.96 5.22
CA SER A 5 21.49 29.52 5.28
C SER A 5 20.88 28.83 6.51
N ALA A 6 20.70 29.53 7.64
CA ALA A 6 19.93 29.05 8.79
C ALA A 6 18.41 29.05 8.52
N ALA A 7 17.90 30.09 7.86
CA ALA A 7 16.47 30.26 7.60
C ALA A 7 15.95 29.38 6.46
N GLU A 8 16.83 28.97 5.54
CA GLU A 8 16.53 28.07 4.42
C GLU A 8 16.73 26.59 4.76
N ALA A 9 17.33 26.28 5.91
CA ALA A 9 17.50 24.90 6.38
C ALA A 9 16.16 24.33 6.89
N GLY A 10 15.79 23.17 6.36
CA GLY A 10 14.59 22.44 6.79
C GLY A 10 14.74 21.88 8.21
N PRO A 11 13.63 21.49 8.87
CA PRO A 11 13.63 21.01 10.25
C PRO A 11 14.41 19.70 10.49
N ARG A 12 14.95 19.06 9.44
CA ARG A 12 15.78 17.85 9.49
C ARG A 12 17.18 18.03 8.89
N ASP A 13 17.52 19.25 8.48
CA ASP A 13 18.81 19.55 7.87
C ASP A 13 19.88 19.69 8.95
N ILE A 14 21.04 19.06 8.73
CA ILE A 14 22.16 19.16 9.67
C ILE A 14 22.99 20.39 9.31
N ILE A 15 23.04 21.34 10.23
CA ILE A 15 23.76 22.60 10.07
C ILE A 15 25.07 22.56 10.86
N LYS A 16 26.17 22.98 10.23
CA LYS A 16 27.49 23.12 10.86
C LYS A 16 28.03 24.55 10.74
N LEU A 17 28.63 25.06 11.82
CA LEU A 17 29.20 26.41 11.92
C LEU A 17 30.73 26.34 11.75
N TYR A 18 31.30 27.18 10.89
CA TYR A 18 32.75 27.24 10.66
C TYR A 18 33.28 28.67 10.87
N ASN A 19 34.52 28.80 11.33
CA ASN A 19 35.22 30.10 11.37
C ASN A 19 35.89 30.45 10.04
N ASN A 20 36.45 31.66 9.93
CA ASN A 20 37.19 32.12 8.75
C ASN A 20 38.41 31.25 8.37
N ALA A 21 38.92 30.42 9.29
CA ALA A 21 39.99 29.46 9.02
C ALA A 21 39.47 28.07 8.57
N GLY A 22 38.15 27.91 8.39
CA GLY A 22 37.52 26.66 7.96
C GLY A 22 37.39 25.61 9.07
N GLN A 23 37.60 25.96 10.33
CA GLN A 23 37.49 25.05 11.46
C GLN A 23 36.04 24.95 11.95
N LEU A 24 35.58 23.74 12.23
CA LEU A 24 34.24 23.46 12.75
C LEU A 24 34.13 23.91 14.21
N LEU A 25 33.08 24.67 14.51
CA LEU A 25 32.77 25.17 15.85
C LEU A 25 31.39 24.67 16.31
N ASN A 26 31.26 24.42 17.62
CA ASN A 26 29.99 24.05 18.23
C ASN A 26 29.15 25.29 18.49
N ILE A 27 27.87 25.23 18.09
CA ILE A 27 26.90 26.31 18.34
C ILE A 27 26.52 26.28 19.83
N SER A 28 26.98 27.27 20.60
CA SER A 28 26.73 27.41 22.04
C SER A 28 26.57 28.87 22.44
N GLN A 29 26.07 29.12 23.65
CA GLN A 29 25.82 30.48 24.16
C GLN A 29 27.11 31.26 24.49
N ASP A 30 28.25 30.56 24.55
CA ASP A 30 29.56 31.13 24.85
C ASP A 30 30.33 31.57 23.59
N LEU A 31 29.70 31.49 22.40
CA LEU A 31 30.28 31.99 21.16
C LEU A 31 30.37 33.51 21.17
N GLU A 32 31.57 34.03 20.89
CA GLU A 32 31.79 35.46 20.75
C GLU A 32 30.98 36.04 19.58
N GLY A 33 30.56 37.29 19.72
CA GLY A 33 29.74 37.98 18.73
C GLY A 33 30.47 38.13 17.40
N ASN A 34 29.76 37.91 16.30
CA ASN A 34 30.31 38.03 14.95
C ASN A 34 30.76 39.48 14.70
N VAL A 35 32.05 39.67 14.37
CA VAL A 35 32.63 40.97 13.99
C VAL A 35 33.04 40.98 12.52
N PRO A 36 33.08 42.14 11.84
CA PRO A 36 33.31 42.22 10.40
C PRO A 36 34.52 41.46 9.87
N ASP A 37 35.57 41.32 10.70
CA ASP A 37 36.86 40.74 10.35
C ASP A 37 36.98 39.25 10.73
N GLN A 38 36.04 38.73 11.53
CA GLN A 38 36.01 37.34 12.02
C GLN A 38 34.60 36.76 11.88
N ARG A 39 34.19 36.54 10.62
CA ARG A 39 32.86 36.05 10.30
C ARG A 39 32.78 34.55 10.46
N TYR A 40 31.67 34.08 11.01
CA TYR A 40 31.33 32.67 10.90
C TYR A 40 30.67 32.38 9.54
N SER A 41 30.64 31.11 9.15
CA SER A 41 29.85 30.60 8.03
C SER A 41 29.01 29.40 8.49
N LEU A 42 27.75 29.32 8.03
CA LEU A 42 26.85 28.20 8.28
C LEU A 42 26.73 27.36 7.00
N GLN A 43 26.81 26.04 7.11
CA GLN A 43 26.61 25.14 5.97
C GLN A 43 25.65 24.01 6.33
N VAL A 44 24.72 23.73 5.41
CA VAL A 44 23.87 22.53 5.46
C VAL A 44 24.66 21.37 4.87
N VAL A 45 24.93 20.35 5.66
CA VAL A 45 25.82 19.24 5.27
C VAL A 45 25.08 17.94 4.92
N ALA A 46 23.76 17.89 5.10
CA ALA A 46 22.91 16.82 4.59
C ALA A 46 21.45 17.32 4.42
N ALA A 47 20.88 17.13 3.23
CA ALA A 47 19.46 17.36 2.92
C ALA A 47 18.90 16.09 2.25
N ASN A 48 17.87 15.48 2.83
CA ASN A 48 17.35 14.19 2.34
C ASN A 48 16.18 14.38 1.34
N GLY A 49 16.42 14.05 0.07
CA GLY A 49 15.87 12.82 -0.50
C GLY A 49 14.54 12.82 -1.28
N PHE A 50 14.01 13.95 -1.75
CA PHE A 50 12.80 13.96 -2.62
C PHE A 50 12.89 14.89 -3.84
N ALA A 51 14.07 15.00 -4.44
CA ALA A 51 14.23 15.72 -5.69
C ALA A 51 14.05 14.74 -6.86
N MET A 52 12.90 14.80 -7.56
CA MET A 52 12.76 14.52 -9.02
C MET A 52 11.30 14.55 -9.56
N LEU A 53 10.34 15.26 -8.94
CA LEU A 53 8.94 15.28 -9.48
C LEU A 53 8.22 16.64 -9.54
N GLN A 54 8.87 17.79 -9.35
CA GLN A 54 8.12 19.07 -9.26
C GLN A 54 8.77 20.29 -9.94
N GLU A 55 9.36 20.17 -11.12
CA GLU A 55 9.90 21.39 -11.79
C GLU A 55 8.90 22.11 -12.73
N ASN A 56 8.06 21.43 -13.50
CA ASN A 56 7.19 22.07 -14.51
C ASN A 56 6.13 23.11 -14.06
N THR A 57 5.26 22.72 -13.10
CA THR A 57 3.88 23.25 -13.06
C THR A 57 3.36 23.62 -11.67
N GLY A 58 4.09 23.30 -10.60
CA GLY A 58 3.67 23.59 -9.22
C GLY A 58 3.92 25.02 -8.76
N ALA A 59 4.94 25.68 -9.32
CA ALA A 59 5.32 27.04 -8.93
C ALA A 59 4.31 28.08 -9.43
N ASP A 60 3.77 27.93 -10.64
CA ASP A 60 2.77 28.85 -11.19
C ASP A 60 1.41 28.73 -10.49
N LEU A 61 0.99 27.53 -10.13
CA LEU A 61 -0.29 27.31 -9.43
C LEU A 61 -0.28 27.89 -8.01
N LYS A 62 0.79 27.65 -7.24
CA LYS A 62 0.93 28.20 -5.87
C LYS A 62 1.09 29.72 -5.88
N THR A 63 1.73 30.27 -6.92
CA THR A 63 1.86 31.74 -7.07
C THR A 63 0.52 32.36 -7.44
N LEU A 64 -0.32 31.70 -8.25
CA LEU A 64 -1.68 32.15 -8.53
C LEU A 64 -2.57 32.09 -7.28
N GLU A 65 -2.52 30.98 -6.52
CA GLU A 65 -3.30 30.80 -5.28
C GLU A 65 -2.93 31.81 -4.20
N ALA A 66 -1.63 32.06 -4.00
CA ALA A 66 -1.16 33.05 -3.03
C ALA A 66 -1.58 34.47 -3.43
N ARG A 67 -1.61 34.77 -4.73
CA ARG A 67 -1.99 36.09 -5.26
C ARG A 67 -3.50 36.31 -5.25
N ILE A 68 -4.31 35.27 -5.48
CA ILE A 68 -5.77 35.28 -5.28
C ILE A 68 -6.09 35.45 -3.80
N SER A 69 -5.42 34.71 -2.92
CA SER A 69 -5.62 34.79 -1.46
C SER A 69 -5.23 36.16 -0.90
N GLU A 70 -4.17 36.78 -1.41
CA GLU A 70 -3.76 38.13 -1.00
C GLU A 70 -4.72 39.21 -1.55
N LEU A 71 -5.20 39.07 -2.79
CA LEU A 71 -6.24 39.95 -3.35
C LEU A 71 -7.56 39.83 -2.58
N GLU A 72 -7.96 38.62 -2.19
CA GLU A 72 -9.13 38.39 -1.32
C GLU A 72 -8.96 39.00 0.07
N ARG A 73 -7.76 38.92 0.64
CA ARG A 73 -7.44 39.51 1.94
C ARG A 73 -7.45 41.05 1.89
N GLN A 74 -6.92 41.63 0.81
CA GLN A 74 -6.95 43.07 0.57
C GLN A 74 -8.38 43.58 0.30
N LEU A 75 -9.21 42.82 -0.45
CA LEU A 75 -10.63 43.13 -0.63
C LEU A 75 -11.45 43.06 0.67
N ARG A 76 -11.08 42.18 1.61
CA ARG A 76 -11.74 42.04 2.92
C ARG A 76 -11.34 43.12 3.93
N ALA A 77 -10.16 43.72 3.78
CA ALA A 77 -9.62 44.66 4.76
C ALA A 77 -10.15 46.09 4.60
N ASP A 78 -10.50 46.53 3.39
CA ASP A 78 -10.76 47.97 3.12
C ASP A 78 -12.18 48.35 2.70
N LEU A 79 -13.14 47.42 2.61
CA LEU A 79 -14.54 47.77 2.32
C LEU A 79 -15.52 47.02 3.22
N PRO A 80 -16.46 47.71 3.90
CA PRO A 80 -17.50 47.03 4.65
C PRO A 80 -18.37 46.19 3.70
N LEU A 81 -18.41 44.87 3.94
CA LEU A 81 -19.22 43.92 3.17
C LEU A 81 -20.65 44.45 3.00
N PRO A 82 -21.19 44.46 1.75
CA PRO A 82 -22.54 44.92 1.49
C PRO A 82 -23.55 44.20 2.40
N PRO A 83 -24.63 44.87 2.85
CA PRO A 83 -25.60 44.28 3.78
C PRO A 83 -26.13 42.91 3.32
N VAL A 84 -26.27 42.71 2.01
CA VAL A 84 -26.64 41.44 1.36
C VAL A 84 -25.64 40.32 1.64
N VAL A 85 -24.34 40.59 1.59
CA VAL A 85 -23.29 39.58 1.81
C VAL A 85 -23.18 39.21 3.29
N LYS A 86 -23.35 40.19 4.19
CA LYS A 86 -23.47 39.92 5.63
C LYS A 86 -24.71 39.10 5.97
N GLN A 87 -25.81 39.33 5.26
CA GLN A 87 -27.04 38.56 5.43
C GLN A 87 -26.88 37.12 4.91
N LEU A 88 -26.20 36.93 3.78
CA LEU A 88 -25.82 35.61 3.27
C LEU A 88 -24.88 34.87 4.23
N GLN A 89 -23.86 35.53 4.80
CA GLN A 89 -23.00 34.94 5.82
C GLN A 89 -23.80 34.46 7.04
N LYS A 90 -24.70 35.30 7.56
CA LYS A 90 -25.60 34.90 8.65
C LYS A 90 -26.51 33.74 8.27
N GLN A 91 -26.98 33.67 7.03
CA GLN A 91 -27.79 32.55 6.55
C GLN A 91 -26.97 31.25 6.43
N VAL A 92 -25.72 31.34 5.98
CA VAL A 92 -24.79 30.20 5.89
C VAL A 92 -24.39 29.71 7.29
N GLU A 93 -24.10 30.61 8.23
CA GLU A 93 -23.83 30.26 9.63
C GLU A 93 -25.05 29.64 10.30
N ALA A 94 -26.24 30.22 10.12
CA ALA A 94 -27.48 29.65 10.66
C ALA A 94 -27.83 28.30 10.01
N PHE A 95 -27.47 28.09 8.74
CA PHE A 95 -27.64 26.80 8.06
C PHE A 95 -26.65 25.76 8.59
N ARG A 96 -25.39 26.14 8.80
CA ARG A 96 -24.36 25.31 9.42
C ARG A 96 -24.74 24.92 10.85
N GLU A 97 -25.22 25.87 11.65
CA GLU A 97 -25.68 25.61 13.01
C GLU A 97 -26.91 24.69 13.02
N LYS A 98 -27.84 24.85 12.07
CA LYS A 98 -28.94 23.89 11.85
C LYS A 98 -28.45 22.49 11.46
N LEU A 99 -27.44 22.37 10.61
CA LEU A 99 -26.83 21.08 10.24
C LEU A 99 -26.16 20.41 11.44
N GLU A 100 -25.45 21.18 12.27
CA GLU A 100 -24.73 20.69 13.44
C GLU A 100 -25.68 20.31 14.60
N THR A 101 -26.88 20.92 14.68
CA THR A 101 -27.85 20.71 15.77
C THR A 101 -29.03 19.79 15.42
N THR A 102 -29.20 19.42 14.14
CA THR A 102 -30.23 18.46 13.72
C THR A 102 -29.69 17.04 13.86
N GLU A 103 -30.26 16.24 14.77
CA GLU A 103 -29.79 14.87 15.10
C GLU A 103 -29.63 13.94 13.88
N SER A 104 -30.41 14.14 12.80
CA SER A 104 -30.33 13.33 11.57
C SER A 104 -29.30 13.83 10.54
N LEU A 105 -28.69 15.00 10.75
CA LEU A 105 -27.73 15.64 9.83
C LEU A 105 -26.39 15.99 10.50
N SER A 106 -26.26 15.69 11.79
CA SER A 106 -25.00 15.69 12.51
C SER A 106 -24.03 14.71 11.84
N TRP A 107 -23.17 15.24 10.97
CA TRP A 107 -21.98 14.57 10.41
C TRP A 107 -21.02 14.07 11.52
N LEU A 108 -21.23 14.50 12.77
CA LEU A 108 -20.62 13.97 14.00
C LEU A 108 -21.09 12.56 14.37
N GLY A 109 -22.06 11.98 13.66
CA GLY A 109 -22.43 10.56 13.80
C GLY A 109 -21.35 9.58 13.32
N PHE A 110 -20.39 10.04 12.51
CA PHE A 110 -19.27 9.23 12.02
C PHE A 110 -18.07 9.14 12.97
N TYR A 111 -18.11 9.82 14.12
CA TYR A 111 -17.10 9.66 15.18
C TYR A 111 -17.35 8.44 16.08
N LYS A 112 -18.48 7.74 15.94
CA LYS A 112 -18.66 6.47 16.64
C LYS A 112 -17.97 5.35 15.85
N GLN A 113 -16.88 4.88 16.46
CA GLN A 113 -16.08 3.68 16.17
C GLN A 113 -14.77 3.90 15.41
N LEU A 114 -13.98 4.90 15.79
CA LEU A 114 -12.52 4.72 15.72
C LEU A 114 -12.10 3.85 16.92
N PRO A 115 -11.26 2.81 16.76
CA PRO A 115 -10.81 1.97 17.86
C PRO A 115 -10.13 2.80 18.96
N GLU A 116 -10.37 2.48 20.24
CA GLU A 116 -9.67 3.14 21.35
C GLU A 116 -8.14 3.00 21.22
N PRO A 117 -7.36 4.01 21.65
CA PRO A 117 -5.90 3.94 21.65
C PRO A 117 -5.42 2.74 22.49
N LEU A 118 -4.44 1.99 21.96
CA LEU A 118 -3.85 0.85 22.66
C LEU A 118 -3.19 1.30 23.96
N SER A 119 -3.36 0.52 25.03
CA SER A 119 -2.68 0.78 26.29
C SER A 119 -1.15 0.61 26.15
N THR A 120 -0.38 1.27 27.02
CA THR A 120 1.09 1.18 27.05
C THR A 120 1.60 -0.26 27.21
N GLU A 121 0.79 -1.15 27.80
CA GLU A 121 1.13 -2.56 28.00
C GLU A 121 0.87 -3.42 26.74
N GLU A 122 -0.12 -3.05 25.92
CA GLU A 122 -0.40 -3.69 24.63
C GLU A 122 0.61 -3.29 23.55
N CYS A 123 1.13 -2.06 23.58
CA CYS A 123 2.20 -1.64 22.66
C CYS A 123 3.54 -2.32 22.94
N ARG A 124 3.86 -2.66 24.20
CA ARG A 124 5.14 -3.34 24.54
C ARG A 124 5.20 -4.78 24.04
N ARG A 125 4.06 -5.40 23.75
CA ARG A 125 4.03 -6.70 23.08
C ARG A 125 3.94 -6.45 21.57
N LEU A 126 5.07 -6.16 20.95
CA LEU A 126 5.34 -6.40 19.53
C LEU A 126 5.31 -7.90 19.22
N GLN A 127 4.31 -8.61 19.74
CA GLN A 127 4.04 -10.00 19.43
C GLN A 127 3.23 -9.98 18.14
N TYR A 128 3.91 -10.32 17.05
CA TYR A 128 3.29 -10.88 15.85
C TYR A 128 2.09 -11.72 16.28
N ARG A 129 0.86 -11.19 16.09
CA ARG A 129 -0.34 -11.95 16.43
C ARG A 129 -0.50 -13.02 15.36
N ARG A 130 0.20 -14.13 15.56
CA ARG A 130 -0.02 -15.34 14.79
C ARG A 130 -1.41 -15.85 15.17
N GLN A 131 -2.16 -16.29 14.17
CA GLN A 131 -3.39 -17.02 14.43
C GLN A 131 -3.12 -18.19 15.39
N SER A 132 -4.05 -18.43 16.32
CA SER A 132 -3.90 -19.51 17.28
C SER A 132 -3.85 -20.88 16.60
N ASP A 133 -3.08 -21.81 17.17
CA ASP A 133 -2.95 -23.18 16.63
C ASP A 133 -4.29 -23.93 16.59
N SER A 134 -5.23 -23.60 17.49
CA SER A 134 -6.57 -24.18 17.50
C SER A 134 -7.39 -23.73 16.28
N ILE A 135 -7.34 -22.44 15.93
CA ILE A 135 -7.99 -21.90 14.73
C ILE A 135 -7.40 -22.55 13.48
N LYS A 136 -6.07 -22.59 13.36
CA LYS A 136 -5.38 -23.21 12.23
C LYS A 136 -5.81 -24.66 12.03
N LYS A 137 -5.81 -25.47 13.11
CA LYS A 137 -6.26 -26.86 13.07
C LYS A 137 -7.73 -27.00 12.66
N ARG A 138 -8.62 -26.12 13.15
CA ARG A 138 -10.04 -26.10 12.78
C ARG A 138 -10.21 -25.83 11.29
N VAL A 139 -9.58 -24.78 10.79
CA VAL A 139 -9.64 -24.41 9.36
C VAL A 139 -9.06 -25.53 8.50
N LYS A 140 -7.95 -26.16 8.90
CA LYS A 140 -7.43 -27.35 8.20
C LYS A 140 -8.47 -28.44 8.09
N GLN A 141 -9.09 -28.80 9.22
CA GLN A 141 -10.05 -29.90 9.26
C GLN A 141 -11.28 -29.58 8.39
N ASN A 142 -11.80 -28.36 8.50
CA ASN A 142 -12.95 -27.93 7.71
C ASN A 142 -12.62 -27.87 6.21
N PHE A 143 -11.45 -27.33 5.85
CA PHE A 143 -10.97 -27.32 4.47
C PHE A 143 -10.85 -28.73 3.90
N MET A 144 -10.25 -29.67 4.64
CA MET A 144 -10.17 -31.07 4.20
C MET A 144 -11.54 -31.76 4.05
N ASN A 145 -12.56 -31.30 4.77
CA ASN A 145 -13.92 -31.82 4.63
C ASN A 145 -14.63 -31.30 3.35
N ILE A 146 -14.20 -30.15 2.82
CA ILE A 146 -14.84 -29.49 1.67
C ILE A 146 -13.96 -29.42 0.41
N CYS A 147 -12.68 -29.80 0.47
CA CYS A 147 -11.72 -29.60 -0.62
C CYS A 147 -12.02 -30.40 -1.90
N GLU A 148 -12.91 -31.39 -1.83
CA GLU A 148 -13.44 -32.16 -2.96
C GLU A 148 -14.83 -31.68 -3.44
N ALA A 149 -15.44 -30.73 -2.72
CA ALA A 149 -16.73 -30.19 -3.09
C ALA A 149 -16.66 -29.45 -4.42
N GLN A 150 -17.70 -29.60 -5.23
CA GLN A 150 -17.83 -28.86 -6.48
C GLN A 150 -18.35 -27.45 -6.18
N VAL A 151 -17.58 -26.44 -6.54
CA VAL A 151 -18.04 -25.05 -6.50
C VAL A 151 -19.12 -24.87 -7.57
N SER A 152 -20.29 -24.35 -7.18
CA SER A 152 -21.41 -24.15 -8.12
C SER A 152 -21.05 -23.15 -9.22
N GLU A 153 -21.66 -23.31 -10.40
CA GLU A 153 -21.37 -22.44 -11.55
C GLU A 153 -21.68 -20.97 -11.26
N ASN A 154 -22.74 -20.67 -10.50
CA ASN A 154 -23.07 -19.30 -10.09
C ASN A 154 -21.94 -18.67 -9.25
N VAL A 155 -21.34 -19.45 -8.34
CA VAL A 155 -20.23 -18.98 -7.52
C VAL A 155 -18.99 -18.77 -8.37
N LYS A 156 -18.69 -19.67 -9.33
CA LYS A 156 -17.57 -19.50 -10.26
C LYS A 156 -17.71 -18.23 -11.10
N GLN A 157 -18.90 -17.99 -11.65
CA GLN A 157 -19.19 -16.78 -12.41
C GLN A 157 -19.01 -15.52 -11.55
N TRP A 158 -19.52 -15.53 -10.31
CA TRP A 158 -19.35 -14.39 -9.41
C TRP A 158 -17.88 -14.20 -9.00
N LEU A 159 -17.12 -15.28 -8.79
CA LEU A 159 -15.68 -15.24 -8.48
C LEU A 159 -14.86 -14.58 -9.60
N ARG A 160 -15.34 -14.58 -10.84
CA ARG A 160 -14.70 -13.90 -11.98
C ARG A 160 -15.02 -12.41 -12.05
N MET A 161 -15.85 -11.89 -11.16
CA MET A 161 -16.25 -10.48 -11.16
C MET A 161 -15.49 -9.67 -10.10
N PRO A 162 -15.12 -8.41 -10.37
CA PRO A 162 -14.54 -7.52 -9.37
C PRO A 162 -15.51 -7.21 -8.22
N THR A 163 -16.82 -7.46 -8.43
CA THR A 163 -17.89 -7.28 -7.44
C THR A 163 -18.03 -8.45 -6.45
N PHE A 164 -17.13 -9.45 -6.48
CA PHE A 164 -17.13 -10.55 -5.52
C PHE A 164 -16.95 -10.05 -4.08
N ASP A 165 -17.85 -10.44 -3.18
CA ASP A 165 -17.78 -10.10 -1.76
C ASP A 165 -17.25 -11.29 -0.96
N SER A 166 -15.98 -11.21 -0.56
CA SER A 166 -15.34 -12.27 0.22
C SER A 166 -15.85 -12.36 1.65
N ARG A 167 -16.50 -11.33 2.23
CA ARG A 167 -16.87 -11.28 3.66
C ARG A 167 -17.88 -12.35 4.07
N GLN A 168 -18.65 -12.87 3.12
CA GLN A 168 -19.67 -13.87 3.36
C GLN A 168 -19.11 -15.29 3.50
N TRP A 169 -17.80 -15.46 3.29
CA TRP A 169 -17.12 -16.74 3.21
C TRP A 169 -16.16 -16.93 4.38
N GLU A 170 -16.14 -18.14 4.94
CA GLU A 170 -15.19 -18.57 5.96
C GLU A 170 -13.81 -18.90 5.34
N ASP A 171 -12.77 -18.95 6.17
CA ASP A 171 -11.39 -19.13 5.69
C ASP A 171 -11.18 -20.44 4.90
N GLU A 172 -11.79 -21.55 5.34
CA GLU A 172 -11.78 -22.82 4.60
C GLU A 172 -12.45 -22.73 3.23
N GLU A 173 -13.50 -21.92 3.09
CA GLU A 173 -14.20 -21.74 1.83
C GLU A 173 -13.38 -20.85 0.89
N LEU A 174 -12.72 -19.82 1.42
CA LEU A 174 -11.75 -19.02 0.67
C LEU A 174 -10.59 -19.88 0.14
N LEU A 175 -10.08 -20.84 0.93
CA LEU A 175 -9.10 -21.83 0.47
C LEU A 175 -9.63 -22.69 -0.68
N LEU A 176 -10.89 -23.15 -0.60
CA LEU A 176 -11.54 -23.89 -1.68
C LEU A 176 -11.70 -23.03 -2.94
N LEU A 177 -12.01 -21.74 -2.80
CA LEU A 177 -12.12 -20.81 -3.92
C LEU A 177 -10.76 -20.52 -4.57
N LEU A 178 -9.67 -20.40 -3.79
CA LEU A 178 -8.31 -20.32 -4.34
C LEU A 178 -7.93 -21.60 -5.09
N GLN A 179 -8.27 -22.79 -4.56
CA GLN A 179 -8.10 -24.05 -5.28
C GLN A 179 -8.88 -24.03 -6.60
N GLN A 180 -10.12 -23.53 -6.59
CA GLN A 180 -10.95 -23.45 -7.79
C GLN A 180 -10.33 -22.58 -8.88
N MET A 181 -9.63 -21.49 -8.53
CA MET A 181 -8.94 -20.64 -9.52
C MET A 181 -7.86 -21.42 -10.29
N TYR A 182 -7.10 -22.29 -9.62
CA TYR A 182 -6.10 -23.16 -10.26
C TYR A 182 -6.74 -24.24 -11.15
N LEU A 183 -7.87 -24.80 -10.69
CA LEU A 183 -8.61 -25.82 -11.43
C LEU A 183 -9.24 -25.23 -12.70
N ASP A 184 -9.79 -24.02 -12.63
CA ASP A 184 -10.43 -23.34 -13.75
C ASP A 184 -9.45 -23.04 -14.90
N TYR A 185 -8.18 -22.77 -14.59
CA TYR A 185 -7.13 -22.63 -15.60
C TYR A 185 -6.48 -23.95 -16.04
N ASP A 186 -6.93 -25.08 -15.47
CA ASP A 186 -6.36 -26.40 -15.69
C ASP A 186 -4.84 -26.46 -15.38
N PHE A 187 -4.39 -25.71 -14.38
CA PHE A 187 -2.97 -25.65 -14.01
C PHE A 187 -2.46 -27.00 -13.50
N CYS A 188 -3.32 -27.78 -12.83
CA CYS A 188 -2.94 -29.10 -12.34
C CYS A 188 -2.50 -30.03 -13.48
N SER A 189 -3.26 -30.06 -14.58
CA SER A 189 -2.91 -30.89 -15.73
C SER A 189 -1.75 -30.28 -16.53
N LYS A 190 -1.81 -28.97 -16.84
CA LYS A 190 -0.81 -28.27 -17.67
C LYS A 190 0.59 -28.28 -17.09
N PHE A 191 0.69 -28.21 -15.76
CA PHE A 191 1.96 -28.07 -15.04
C PHE A 191 2.26 -29.24 -14.10
N ALA A 192 1.51 -30.34 -14.23
CA ALA A 192 1.66 -31.54 -13.39
C ALA A 192 1.61 -31.24 -11.87
N ILE A 193 0.74 -30.31 -11.46
CA ILE A 193 0.54 -29.96 -10.04
C ILE A 193 -0.40 -31.00 -9.43
N ASP A 194 0.11 -31.77 -8.48
CA ASP A 194 -0.70 -32.69 -7.68
C ASP A 194 -1.70 -31.89 -6.82
N ILE A 195 -2.98 -32.27 -6.87
CA ILE A 195 -4.06 -31.55 -6.19
C ILE A 195 -3.89 -31.51 -4.66
N ASN A 196 -3.29 -32.55 -4.05
CA ASN A 196 -3.03 -32.56 -2.62
C ASN A 196 -1.84 -31.66 -2.27
N VAL A 197 -0.83 -31.58 -3.13
CA VAL A 197 0.27 -30.62 -2.98
C VAL A 197 -0.25 -29.18 -3.09
N LEU A 198 -1.16 -28.90 -4.02
CA LEU A 198 -1.83 -27.59 -4.10
C LEU A 198 -2.60 -27.26 -2.82
N ARG A 199 -3.40 -28.21 -2.31
CA ARG A 199 -4.16 -28.04 -1.06
C ARG A 199 -3.24 -27.74 0.13
N ASN A 200 -2.13 -28.46 0.24
CA ASN A 200 -1.13 -28.25 1.28
C ASN A 200 -0.47 -26.88 1.14
N PHE A 201 -0.08 -26.48 -0.09
CA PHE A 201 0.48 -25.17 -0.37
C PHE A 201 -0.45 -24.04 0.07
N LEU A 202 -1.72 -24.08 -0.35
CA LEU A 202 -2.72 -23.06 0.00
C LEU A 202 -2.92 -22.97 1.51
N TYR A 203 -3.01 -24.10 2.19
CA TYR A 203 -3.16 -24.12 3.65
C TYR A 203 -1.88 -23.67 4.38
N GLU A 204 -0.69 -23.99 3.89
CA GLU A 204 0.56 -23.48 4.45
C GLU A 204 0.72 -21.97 4.21
N ALA A 205 0.29 -21.44 3.06
CA ALA A 205 0.21 -20.00 2.84
C ALA A 205 -0.73 -19.34 3.86
N TYR A 206 -1.96 -19.86 4.03
CA TYR A 206 -2.91 -19.41 5.05
C TYR A 206 -2.29 -19.35 6.45
N LYS A 207 -1.62 -20.41 6.89
CA LYS A 207 -0.98 -20.49 8.22
C LYS A 207 0.10 -19.44 8.47
N ASN A 208 0.71 -18.94 7.39
CA ASN A 208 1.78 -17.96 7.43
C ASN A 208 1.28 -16.52 7.24
N TYR A 209 -0.02 -16.29 7.04
CA TYR A 209 -0.61 -14.97 7.21
C TYR A 209 -0.88 -14.68 8.70
N ASN A 210 -0.48 -13.48 9.14
CA ASN A 210 -0.70 -13.03 10.50
C ASN A 210 -2.12 -12.47 10.70
N ASP A 211 -2.59 -12.47 11.94
CA ASP A 211 -3.86 -11.87 12.34
C ASP A 211 -3.65 -10.37 12.63
N VAL A 212 -3.54 -9.60 11.54
CA VAL A 212 -3.44 -8.14 11.53
C VAL A 212 -4.68 -7.52 10.85
N PRO A 213 -5.04 -6.26 11.17
CA PRO A 213 -6.30 -5.69 10.68
C PRO A 213 -6.47 -5.72 9.16
N PHE A 214 -5.44 -5.34 8.40
CA PHE A 214 -5.48 -5.20 6.95
C PHE A 214 -4.71 -6.31 6.22
N HIS A 215 -3.38 -6.41 6.38
CA HIS A 215 -2.52 -7.34 5.62
C HIS A 215 -2.61 -8.79 6.15
N ASN A 216 -3.81 -9.37 6.10
CA ASN A 216 -4.16 -10.72 6.56
C ASN A 216 -4.53 -11.64 5.38
N PHE A 217 -4.88 -12.90 5.67
CA PHE A 217 -5.24 -13.88 4.64
C PHE A 217 -6.40 -13.43 3.73
N ARG A 218 -7.35 -12.67 4.26
CA ARG A 218 -8.49 -12.19 3.46
C ARG A 218 -8.07 -11.10 2.48
N HIS A 219 -7.06 -10.30 2.81
CA HIS A 219 -6.46 -9.36 1.86
C HIS A 219 -5.77 -10.13 0.74
N CYS A 220 -4.93 -11.12 1.08
CA CYS A 220 -4.37 -12.08 0.12
C CYS A 220 -5.42 -12.67 -0.83
N PHE A 221 -6.55 -13.14 -0.29
CA PHE A 221 -7.65 -13.63 -1.11
C PHE A 221 -8.20 -12.55 -2.06
N CYS A 222 -8.45 -11.34 -1.56
CA CYS A 222 -8.95 -10.23 -2.40
C CYS A 222 -7.98 -9.89 -3.55
N VAL A 223 -6.68 -9.93 -3.32
CA VAL A 223 -5.65 -9.68 -4.34
C VAL A 223 -5.64 -10.80 -5.38
N ALA A 224 -5.61 -12.06 -4.95
CA ALA A 224 -5.66 -13.22 -5.85
C ALA A 224 -6.97 -13.26 -6.66
N GLN A 225 -8.11 -12.94 -6.02
CA GLN A 225 -9.41 -12.90 -6.67
C GLN A 225 -9.52 -11.74 -7.67
N MET A 226 -8.97 -10.56 -7.36
CA MET A 226 -8.94 -9.45 -8.33
C MET A 226 -8.08 -9.81 -9.54
N MET A 227 -6.88 -10.39 -9.32
CA MET A 227 -6.04 -10.89 -10.40
C MET A 227 -6.81 -11.89 -11.27
N TYR A 228 -7.50 -12.86 -10.64
CA TYR A 228 -8.34 -13.84 -11.33
C TYR A 228 -9.47 -13.17 -12.14
N ALA A 229 -10.15 -12.16 -11.59
CA ALA A 229 -11.18 -11.42 -12.33
C ALA A 229 -10.60 -10.70 -13.56
N ILE A 230 -9.47 -10.01 -13.40
CA ILE A 230 -8.76 -9.34 -14.51
C ILE A 230 -8.34 -10.35 -15.58
N THR A 231 -7.77 -11.48 -15.18
CA THR A 231 -7.27 -12.49 -16.13
C THR A 231 -8.37 -13.13 -16.95
N TRP A 232 -9.59 -13.25 -16.41
CA TRP A 232 -10.78 -13.67 -17.16
C TRP A 232 -11.32 -12.57 -18.07
N ALA A 233 -11.39 -11.32 -17.57
CA ALA A 233 -11.94 -10.20 -18.33
C ALA A 233 -11.17 -9.94 -19.63
N VAL A 234 -9.85 -10.13 -19.62
CA VAL A 234 -8.97 -9.84 -20.76
C VAL A 234 -8.46 -11.10 -21.48
N ASP A 235 -8.91 -12.30 -21.09
CA ASP A 235 -8.36 -13.58 -21.54
C ASP A 235 -6.81 -13.60 -21.48
N LEU A 236 -6.26 -13.22 -20.32
CA LEU A 236 -4.83 -13.03 -20.15
C LEU A 236 -3.96 -14.26 -20.53
N PRO A 237 -4.39 -15.52 -20.27
CA PRO A 237 -3.63 -16.70 -20.69
C PRO A 237 -3.35 -16.76 -22.19
N SER A 238 -4.23 -16.23 -23.06
CA SER A 238 -3.99 -16.21 -24.51
C SER A 238 -3.01 -15.11 -24.93
N LYS A 239 -2.85 -14.06 -24.11
CA LYS A 239 -1.94 -12.94 -24.38
C LYS A 239 -0.51 -13.19 -23.91
N ILE A 240 -0.32 -13.63 -22.66
CA ILE A 240 1.01 -13.79 -22.03
C ILE A 240 1.39 -15.25 -21.71
N GLY A 241 0.48 -16.19 -21.94
CA GLY A 241 0.69 -17.61 -21.68
C GLY A 241 0.28 -18.06 -20.28
N ALA A 242 -0.07 -19.35 -20.16
CA ALA A 242 -0.55 -19.94 -18.92
C ALA A 242 0.48 -19.92 -17.78
N LEU A 243 1.78 -19.97 -18.10
CA LEU A 243 2.86 -19.98 -17.09
C LEU A 243 2.94 -18.62 -16.38
N GLU A 244 2.85 -17.51 -17.10
CA GLU A 244 2.85 -16.18 -16.50
C GLU A 244 1.61 -15.94 -15.62
N VAL A 245 0.44 -16.46 -16.03
CA VAL A 245 -0.77 -16.39 -15.19
C VAL A 245 -0.64 -17.24 -13.93
N LEU A 246 -0.01 -18.43 -14.01
CA LEU A 246 0.32 -19.23 -12.82
C LEU A 246 1.26 -18.47 -11.88
N ILE A 247 2.29 -17.82 -12.42
CA ILE A 247 3.24 -17.00 -11.65
C ILE A 247 2.49 -15.84 -10.96
N LEU A 248 1.65 -15.10 -11.69
CA LEU A 248 0.88 -13.97 -11.15
C LEU A 248 -0.06 -14.40 -10.03
N LEU A 249 -0.86 -15.44 -10.25
CA LEU A 249 -1.81 -15.92 -9.26
C LEU A 249 -1.10 -16.44 -8.00
N THR A 250 0.00 -17.20 -8.17
CA THR A 250 0.80 -17.68 -7.04
C THR A 250 1.47 -16.51 -6.30
N SER A 251 1.96 -15.49 -7.02
CA SER A 251 2.54 -14.29 -6.43
C SER A 251 1.52 -13.51 -5.61
N CYS A 252 0.28 -13.36 -6.09
CA CYS A 252 -0.80 -12.71 -5.35
C CYS A 252 -1.10 -13.43 -4.02
N ILE A 253 -1.09 -14.76 -4.03
CA ILE A 253 -1.31 -15.57 -2.81
C ILE A 253 -0.15 -15.42 -1.81
N CYS A 254 1.05 -15.05 -2.28
CA CYS A 254 2.27 -15.03 -1.48
C CYS A 254 2.77 -13.63 -1.11
N HIS A 255 2.22 -12.56 -1.71
CA HIS A 255 2.88 -11.25 -1.73
C HIS A 255 3.07 -10.59 -0.35
N ASP A 256 2.26 -11.00 0.64
CA ASP A 256 2.21 -10.42 1.99
C ASP A 256 2.41 -11.45 3.12
N LEU A 257 3.00 -12.61 2.79
CA LEU A 257 3.21 -13.68 3.76
C LEU A 257 4.00 -13.21 4.98
N ASP A 258 3.50 -13.49 6.17
CA ASP A 258 4.09 -13.11 7.46
C ASP A 258 4.22 -11.59 7.67
N HIS A 259 3.35 -10.78 7.06
CA HIS A 259 3.31 -9.34 7.30
C HIS A 259 3.08 -9.00 8.79
N PRO A 260 3.89 -8.11 9.41
CA PRO A 260 3.86 -7.86 10.85
C PRO A 260 2.78 -6.86 11.29
N GLY A 261 2.17 -6.16 10.35
CA GLY A 261 1.22 -5.07 10.60
C GLY A 261 1.88 -3.70 10.74
N TYR A 262 3.14 -3.57 10.29
CA TYR A 262 3.95 -2.35 10.33
C TYR A 262 4.78 -2.27 9.05
N ASN A 263 4.69 -1.17 8.32
CA ASN A 263 5.29 -1.03 6.99
C ASN A 263 6.83 -0.89 7.01
N ASN A 264 7.45 -0.84 5.83
CA ASN A 264 8.90 -0.67 5.66
C ASN A 264 9.47 0.57 6.39
N ILE A 265 8.74 1.69 6.45
CA ILE A 265 9.17 2.90 7.17
C ILE A 265 9.40 2.60 8.65
N TYR A 266 8.46 1.89 9.28
CA TYR A 266 8.61 1.46 10.66
C TYR A 266 9.78 0.48 10.81
N GLN A 267 9.87 -0.53 9.93
CA GLN A 267 10.95 -1.54 10.00
C GLN A 267 12.33 -0.88 10.04
N ILE A 268 12.55 0.11 9.16
CA ILE A 268 13.83 0.83 9.01
C ILE A 268 14.07 1.76 10.19
N ASN A 269 13.10 2.61 10.56
CA ASN A 269 13.25 3.57 11.66
C ASN A 269 13.48 2.87 13.00
N ALA A 270 12.78 1.76 13.26
CA ALA A 270 12.92 0.95 14.46
C ALA A 270 14.14 0.01 14.41
N LYS A 271 14.86 -0.07 13.28
CA LYS A 271 16.03 -0.95 13.06
C LYS A 271 15.73 -2.41 13.43
N THR A 272 14.57 -2.89 12.98
CA THR A 272 14.11 -4.25 13.22
C THR A 272 15.06 -5.29 12.60
N GLU A 273 14.90 -6.55 13.00
CA GLU A 273 15.67 -7.65 12.41
C GLU A 273 15.47 -7.74 10.88
N LEU A 274 14.26 -7.47 10.38
CA LEU A 274 13.97 -7.49 8.94
C LEU A 274 14.72 -6.38 8.21
N ALA A 275 14.71 -5.15 8.74
CA ALA A 275 15.46 -4.04 8.14
C ALA A 275 16.96 -4.32 8.11
N ILE A 276 17.54 -4.85 9.19
CA ILE A 276 18.95 -5.24 9.25
C ILE A 276 19.25 -6.36 8.26
N ARG A 277 18.42 -7.40 8.21
CA ARG A 277 18.62 -8.56 7.33
C ARG A 277 18.60 -8.19 5.85
N TYR A 278 17.71 -7.28 5.46
CA TYR A 278 17.53 -6.85 4.08
C TYR A 278 18.19 -5.50 3.75
N ASN A 279 19.00 -4.97 4.68
CA ASN A 279 19.77 -3.74 4.49
C ASN A 279 18.90 -2.56 4.02
N ASP A 280 17.72 -2.40 4.62
CA ASP A 280 16.74 -1.35 4.31
C ASP A 280 16.15 -1.38 2.88
N ILE A 281 16.47 -2.38 2.05
CA ILE A 281 15.95 -2.52 0.68
C ILE A 281 14.71 -3.41 0.68
N SER A 282 13.53 -2.81 0.51
CA SER A 282 12.21 -3.47 0.54
C SER A 282 12.13 -4.62 1.56
N PRO A 283 12.37 -4.35 2.87
CA PRO A 283 12.52 -5.42 3.86
C PRO A 283 11.34 -6.40 3.94
N LEU A 284 10.12 -5.89 3.84
CA LEU A 284 8.91 -6.69 3.92
C LEU A 284 8.72 -7.55 2.68
N GLU A 285 8.81 -6.97 1.48
CA GLU A 285 8.57 -7.69 0.23
C GLU A 285 9.62 -8.79 0.01
N ASN A 286 10.87 -8.54 0.42
CA ASN A 286 11.91 -9.58 0.46
C ASN A 286 11.58 -10.69 1.47
N HIS A 287 11.03 -10.35 2.64
CA HIS A 287 10.61 -11.31 3.65
C HIS A 287 9.44 -12.17 3.15
N HIS A 288 8.39 -11.56 2.58
CA HIS A 288 7.24 -12.25 2.01
C HIS A 288 7.68 -13.26 0.95
N CYS A 289 8.54 -12.82 0.03
CA CYS A 289 9.11 -13.68 -0.99
C CYS A 289 9.96 -14.82 -0.41
N SER A 290 10.77 -14.53 0.62
CA SER A 290 11.55 -15.56 1.32
C SER A 290 10.67 -16.59 2.03
N VAL A 291 9.56 -16.18 2.66
CA VAL A 291 8.57 -17.09 3.27
C VAL A 291 7.94 -17.97 2.19
N ALA A 292 7.53 -17.38 1.05
CA ALA A 292 6.92 -18.11 -0.05
C ALA A 292 7.80 -19.28 -0.53
N PHE A 293 9.10 -19.02 -0.76
CA PHE A 293 10.00 -20.07 -1.21
C PHE A 293 10.37 -21.07 -0.11
N ARG A 294 10.36 -20.69 1.17
CA ARG A 294 10.49 -21.65 2.28
C ARG A 294 9.30 -22.61 2.34
N ILE A 295 8.09 -22.16 2.01
CA ILE A 295 6.92 -23.05 1.87
C ILE A 295 7.14 -24.03 0.71
N LEU A 296 7.58 -23.50 -0.44
CA LEU A 296 7.82 -24.29 -1.66
C LEU A 296 9.04 -25.22 -1.57
N GLU A 297 9.94 -25.05 -0.61
CA GLU A 297 11.03 -26.00 -0.33
C GLU A 297 10.52 -27.31 0.27
N ASN A 298 9.34 -27.30 0.93
CA ASN A 298 8.72 -28.52 1.42
C ASN A 298 8.08 -29.29 0.25
N GLU A 299 8.51 -30.53 0.01
CA GLU A 299 8.00 -31.37 -1.08
C GLU A 299 6.48 -31.57 -1.05
N ASP A 300 5.87 -31.57 0.14
CA ASP A 300 4.41 -31.71 0.30
C ASP A 300 3.65 -30.44 -0.10
N CYS A 301 4.33 -29.31 -0.26
CA CYS A 301 3.78 -28.00 -0.64
C CYS A 301 4.36 -27.46 -1.95
N ASN A 302 5.36 -28.14 -2.52
CA ASN A 302 6.04 -27.68 -3.72
C ASN A 302 5.19 -27.94 -4.97
N ILE A 303 4.33 -26.99 -5.31
CA ILE A 303 3.49 -27.03 -6.52
C ILE A 303 4.33 -27.00 -7.82
N PHE A 304 5.63 -26.72 -7.75
CA PHE A 304 6.55 -26.71 -8.88
C PHE A 304 7.51 -27.90 -8.90
N LYS A 305 7.30 -28.93 -8.06
CA LYS A 305 8.23 -30.07 -7.94
C LYS A 305 8.49 -30.84 -9.23
N SER A 306 7.55 -30.80 -10.17
CA SER A 306 7.63 -31.47 -11.47
C SER A 306 8.29 -30.62 -12.56
N PHE A 307 8.65 -29.37 -12.25
CA PHE A 307 9.24 -28.44 -13.21
C PHE A 307 10.68 -28.82 -13.49
N THR A 308 11.14 -28.53 -14.72
CA THR A 308 12.57 -28.58 -14.99
C THR A 308 13.29 -27.46 -14.23
N ASN A 309 14.60 -27.57 -14.08
CA ASN A 309 15.39 -26.51 -13.44
C ASN A 309 15.24 -25.14 -14.13
N GLU A 310 15.06 -25.13 -15.46
CA GLU A 310 14.88 -23.89 -16.24
C GLU A 310 13.48 -23.29 -16.05
N ASP A 311 12.45 -24.13 -16.03
CA ASP A 311 11.09 -23.67 -15.77
C ASP A 311 10.96 -23.15 -14.33
N PHE A 312 11.54 -23.86 -13.35
CA PHE A 312 11.55 -23.42 -11.96
C PHE A 312 12.30 -22.09 -11.80
N LYS A 313 13.43 -21.91 -12.50
CA LYS A 313 14.15 -20.63 -12.52
C LYS A 313 13.27 -19.50 -13.06
N THR A 314 12.56 -19.75 -14.16
CA THR A 314 11.63 -18.77 -14.75
C THR A 314 10.51 -18.40 -13.78
N VAL A 315 9.87 -19.39 -13.14
CA VAL A 315 8.83 -19.17 -12.12
C VAL A 315 9.39 -18.38 -10.94
N ARG A 316 10.57 -18.76 -10.46
CA ARG A 316 11.21 -18.11 -9.31
C ARG A 316 11.49 -16.65 -9.60
N GLU A 317 12.11 -16.34 -10.74
CA GLU A 317 12.38 -14.96 -11.16
C GLU A 317 11.10 -14.14 -11.32
N GLY A 318 10.05 -14.73 -11.91
CA GLY A 318 8.76 -14.07 -12.08
C GLY A 318 8.06 -13.75 -10.77
N MET A 319 8.07 -14.69 -9.81
CA MET A 319 7.47 -14.47 -8.49
C MET A 319 8.25 -13.43 -7.68
N ILE A 320 9.59 -13.49 -7.68
CA ILE A 320 10.43 -12.49 -7.00
C ILE A 320 10.14 -11.10 -7.55
N ARG A 321 10.14 -10.95 -8.89
CA ARG A 321 9.86 -9.67 -9.54
C ARG A 321 8.47 -9.14 -9.20
N SER A 322 7.46 -10.00 -9.20
CA SER A 322 6.07 -9.61 -8.94
C SER A 322 5.87 -9.18 -7.49
N ILE A 323 6.37 -9.96 -6.52
CA ILE A 323 6.25 -9.64 -5.09
C ILE A 323 7.05 -8.38 -4.75
N LEU A 324 8.29 -8.24 -5.23
CA LEU A 324 9.08 -7.01 -4.97
C LEU A 324 8.53 -5.76 -5.68
N ALA A 325 7.57 -5.90 -6.60
CA ALA A 325 6.90 -4.78 -7.23
C ALA A 325 5.77 -4.20 -6.38
N THR A 326 5.27 -4.93 -5.37
CA THR A 326 4.19 -4.45 -4.51
C THR A 326 4.66 -3.31 -3.59
N ASP A 327 5.96 -3.21 -3.31
CA ASP A 327 6.55 -2.08 -2.56
C ASP A 327 6.11 -0.73 -3.17
N MET A 328 5.36 0.03 -2.40
CA MET A 328 4.82 1.32 -2.82
C MET A 328 5.89 2.40 -2.98
N ALA A 329 7.10 2.22 -2.42
CA ALA A 329 8.24 3.10 -2.72
C ALA A 329 8.65 3.06 -4.20
N ARG A 330 8.35 1.95 -4.90
CA ARG A 330 8.66 1.75 -6.32
C ARG A 330 7.49 2.09 -7.25
N HIS A 331 6.36 2.54 -6.72
CA HIS A 331 5.14 2.75 -7.51
C HIS A 331 5.36 3.70 -8.71
N ASN A 332 5.92 4.88 -8.46
CA ASN A 332 6.12 5.88 -9.52
C ASN A 332 7.15 5.44 -10.57
N GLU A 333 8.19 4.72 -10.16
CA GLU A 333 9.20 4.15 -11.06
C GLU A 333 8.53 3.19 -12.05
N ILE A 334 7.77 2.22 -11.53
CA ILE A 334 7.11 1.18 -12.31
C ILE A 334 6.04 1.79 -13.23
N LEU A 335 5.22 2.71 -12.70
CA LEU A 335 4.16 3.37 -13.48
C LEU A 335 4.74 4.20 -14.63
N SER A 336 5.84 4.92 -14.40
CA SER A 336 6.50 5.73 -15.44
C SER A 336 7.06 4.83 -16.55
N GLN A 337 7.80 3.78 -16.19
CA GLN A 337 8.31 2.81 -17.16
C GLN A 337 7.17 2.16 -17.95
N PHE A 338 6.03 1.86 -17.31
CA PHE A 338 4.91 1.22 -17.98
C PHE A 338 4.27 2.17 -19.00
N ARG A 339 4.00 3.42 -18.60
CA ARG A 339 3.44 4.45 -19.50
C ARG A 339 4.31 4.70 -20.72
N GLU A 340 5.64 4.65 -20.57
CA GLU A 340 6.58 4.81 -21.68
C GLU A 340 6.44 3.69 -22.72
N ILE A 341 6.14 2.46 -22.30
CA ILE A 341 6.06 1.32 -23.22
C ILE A 341 4.67 1.07 -23.81
N ILE A 342 3.60 1.65 -23.26
CA ILE A 342 2.22 1.42 -23.74
C ILE A 342 2.05 1.63 -25.26
N PRO A 343 2.54 2.74 -25.87
CA PRO A 343 2.33 2.99 -27.30
C PRO A 343 2.92 1.93 -28.22
N ASP A 344 4.01 1.29 -27.80
CA ASP A 344 4.77 0.29 -28.56
C ASP A 344 4.80 -1.07 -27.83
N PHE A 345 3.78 -1.36 -27.02
CA PHE A 345 3.73 -2.57 -26.22
C PHE A 345 3.73 -3.82 -27.10
N ASP A 346 4.50 -4.84 -26.70
CA ASP A 346 4.72 -6.05 -27.49
C ASP A 346 4.66 -7.27 -26.57
N TYR A 347 3.63 -8.10 -26.76
CA TYR A 347 3.42 -9.33 -26.00
C TYR A 347 4.49 -10.41 -26.25
N SER A 348 5.27 -10.28 -27.33
CA SER A 348 6.43 -11.16 -27.57
C SER A 348 7.71 -10.70 -26.85
N ASN A 349 7.75 -9.45 -26.41
CA ASN A 349 8.87 -8.89 -25.67
C ASN A 349 8.74 -9.23 -24.17
N LYS A 350 9.66 -10.07 -23.67
CA LYS A 350 9.69 -10.47 -22.25
C LYS A 350 9.78 -9.28 -21.29
N ALA A 351 10.48 -8.21 -21.63
CA ALA A 351 10.58 -7.04 -20.75
C ALA A 351 9.24 -6.32 -20.61
N HIS A 352 8.48 -6.20 -21.72
CA HIS A 352 7.16 -5.59 -21.72
C HIS A 352 6.18 -6.44 -20.90
N VAL A 353 6.17 -7.76 -21.12
CA VAL A 353 5.34 -8.71 -20.33
C VAL A 353 5.71 -8.69 -18.85
N ASN A 354 7.00 -8.66 -18.52
CA ASN A 354 7.46 -8.57 -17.13
C ASN A 354 6.94 -7.31 -16.42
N LEU A 355 6.95 -6.17 -17.11
CA LEU A 355 6.45 -4.91 -16.57
C LEU A 355 4.92 -4.90 -16.46
N LEU A 356 4.22 -5.48 -17.44
CA LEU A 356 2.78 -5.71 -17.35
C LEU A 356 2.43 -6.58 -16.12
N CYS A 357 3.16 -7.67 -15.88
CA CYS A 357 2.96 -8.50 -14.70
C CYS A 357 3.14 -7.72 -13.39
N MET A 358 4.14 -6.84 -13.31
CA MET A 358 4.33 -5.94 -12.16
C MET A 358 3.16 -4.98 -11.98
N VAL A 359 2.62 -4.42 -13.07
CA VAL A 359 1.44 -3.54 -13.00
C VAL A 359 0.19 -4.30 -12.58
N LEU A 360 -0.05 -5.50 -13.13
CA LEU A 360 -1.21 -6.31 -12.81
C LEU A 360 -1.28 -6.70 -11.33
N ILE A 361 -0.16 -7.12 -10.73
CA ILE A 361 -0.13 -7.45 -9.30
C ILE A 361 -0.33 -6.19 -8.46
N LYS A 362 0.27 -5.05 -8.83
CA LYS A 362 0.04 -3.79 -8.12
C LYS A 362 -1.42 -3.35 -8.19
N VAL A 363 -2.03 -3.38 -9.37
CA VAL A 363 -3.46 -3.08 -9.55
C VAL A 363 -4.29 -3.97 -8.65
N SER A 364 -4.01 -5.28 -8.63
CA SER A 364 -4.74 -6.25 -7.81
C SER A 364 -4.58 -6.01 -6.31
N ASP A 365 -3.38 -5.67 -5.87
CA ASP A 365 -3.01 -5.40 -4.48
C ASP A 365 -3.80 -4.22 -3.89
N ILE A 366 -3.78 -3.07 -4.58
CA ILE A 366 -4.45 -1.86 -4.12
C ILE A 366 -5.89 -1.71 -4.64
N SER A 367 -6.52 -2.80 -5.10
CA SER A 367 -7.81 -2.78 -5.82
C SER A 367 -9.07 -2.58 -4.96
N ASN A 368 -8.96 -2.43 -3.65
CA ASN A 368 -10.14 -2.40 -2.77
C ASN A 368 -11.18 -1.35 -3.18
N GLU A 369 -10.74 -0.14 -3.57
CA GLU A 369 -11.63 0.95 -4.00
C GLU A 369 -12.23 0.75 -5.40
N ALA A 370 -11.76 -0.24 -6.17
CA ALA A 370 -12.38 -0.64 -7.44
C ALA A 370 -13.57 -1.60 -7.23
N ARG A 371 -13.81 -2.05 -6.00
CA ARG A 371 -14.96 -2.89 -5.62
C ARG A 371 -16.17 -2.01 -5.28
N PRO A 372 -17.39 -2.57 -5.25
CA PRO A 372 -18.57 -1.85 -4.74
C PRO A 372 -18.30 -1.25 -3.36
N MET A 373 -18.87 -0.06 -3.10
CA MET A 373 -18.60 0.72 -1.89
C MET A 373 -18.85 -0.08 -0.60
N GLU A 374 -19.89 -0.92 -0.61
CA GLU A 374 -20.24 -1.77 0.53
C GLU A 374 -19.17 -2.82 0.84
N VAL A 375 -18.37 -3.21 -0.15
CA VAL A 375 -17.23 -4.14 -0.02
C VAL A 375 -15.95 -3.38 0.31
N ALA A 376 -15.73 -2.21 -0.29
CA ALA A 376 -14.54 -1.39 -0.13
C ALA A 376 -14.44 -0.70 1.25
N GLU A 377 -15.52 -0.09 1.73
CA GLU A 377 -15.51 0.74 2.94
C GLU A 377 -15.00 0.01 4.21
N PRO A 378 -15.38 -1.26 4.48
CA PRO A 378 -14.82 -1.99 5.63
C PRO A 378 -13.31 -2.25 5.54
N TRP A 379 -12.74 -2.31 4.33
CA TRP A 379 -11.29 -2.43 4.14
C TRP A 379 -10.56 -1.15 4.52
N LEU A 380 -11.16 0.00 4.25
CA LEU A 380 -10.63 1.29 4.70
C LEU A 380 -10.53 1.35 6.23
N ASP A 381 -11.55 0.87 6.94
CA ASP A 381 -11.51 0.82 8.41
C ASP A 381 -10.39 -0.06 8.94
N ARG A 382 -10.19 -1.22 8.32
CA ARG A 382 -9.08 -2.12 8.62
C ARG A 382 -7.72 -1.49 8.33
N LEU A 383 -7.59 -0.80 7.20
CA LEU A 383 -6.37 -0.09 6.81
C LEU A 383 -6.00 0.99 7.83
N LEU A 384 -6.97 1.84 8.18
CA LEU A 384 -6.78 2.91 9.17
C LEU A 384 -6.48 2.33 10.55
N GLN A 385 -7.13 1.24 10.96
CA GLN A 385 -6.81 0.57 12.22
C GLN A 385 -5.33 0.13 12.27
N GLU A 386 -4.81 -0.42 11.17
CA GLU A 386 -3.40 -0.84 11.11
C GLU A 386 -2.44 0.35 11.07
N PHE A 387 -2.75 1.38 10.28
CA PHE A 387 -1.96 2.62 10.22
C PHE A 387 -1.92 3.35 11.56
N PHE A 388 -3.05 3.45 12.25
CA PHE A 388 -3.11 4.08 13.57
C PHE A 388 -2.36 3.29 14.63
N LYS A 389 -2.41 1.95 14.56
CA LYS A 389 -1.59 1.09 15.42
C LYS A 389 -0.10 1.35 15.21
N GLN A 390 0.33 1.52 13.96
CA GLN A 390 1.72 1.88 13.67
C GLN A 390 2.08 3.27 14.19
N SER A 391 1.29 4.30 13.90
CA SER A 391 1.63 5.67 14.33
C SER A 391 1.58 5.85 15.85
N ASP A 392 0.69 5.16 16.55
CA ASP A 392 0.67 5.11 18.02
C ASP A 392 1.95 4.42 18.57
N ALA A 393 2.42 3.35 17.94
CA ALA A 393 3.70 2.71 18.30
C ALA A 393 4.91 3.62 18.03
N GLU A 394 4.94 4.31 16.88
CA GLU A 394 5.97 5.29 16.53
C GLU A 394 6.06 6.40 17.60
N LYS A 395 4.92 6.93 18.05
CA LYS A 395 4.85 7.94 19.13
C LYS A 395 5.41 7.39 20.45
N LEU A 396 5.05 6.18 20.83
CA LEU A 396 5.47 5.56 22.09
C LEU A 396 6.95 5.22 22.14
N GLU A 397 7.52 4.81 21.00
CA GLU A 397 8.93 4.44 20.87
C GLU A 397 9.84 5.64 20.57
N GLY A 398 9.26 6.85 20.42
CA GLY A 398 10.00 8.06 20.09
C GLY A 398 10.56 8.07 18.65
N LEU A 399 9.92 7.33 17.74
CA LEU A 399 10.27 7.26 16.32
C LEU A 399 9.60 8.41 15.54
N PRO A 400 10.11 8.75 14.34
CA PRO A 400 9.42 9.67 13.44
C PRO A 400 8.03 9.13 13.06
N VAL A 401 6.98 9.88 13.41
CA VAL A 401 5.60 9.51 13.09
C VAL A 401 5.31 9.72 11.61
N THR A 402 4.75 8.71 10.96
CA THR A 402 4.37 8.73 9.56
C THR A 402 3.13 9.64 9.37
N PRO A 403 3.22 10.80 8.69
CA PRO A 403 2.18 11.83 8.74
C PRO A 403 0.80 11.38 8.21
N PHE A 404 0.78 10.57 7.15
CA PHE A 404 -0.47 10.09 6.54
C PHE A 404 -1.11 8.92 7.30
N MET A 405 -0.48 8.47 8.40
CA MET A 405 -0.98 7.45 9.31
C MET A 405 -1.36 8.04 10.67
N ASP A 406 -1.21 9.35 10.88
CA ASP A 406 -1.47 9.97 12.16
C ASP A 406 -2.97 10.20 12.35
N ARG A 407 -3.55 9.52 13.33
CA ARG A 407 -5.00 9.55 13.59
C ARG A 407 -5.54 10.94 13.98
N GLU A 408 -4.66 11.84 14.41
CA GLU A 408 -5.03 13.23 14.73
C GLU A 408 -5.12 14.11 13.48
N LYS A 409 -4.59 13.66 12.34
CA LYS A 409 -4.45 14.45 11.11
C LYS A 409 -5.22 13.88 9.92
N ILE A 410 -5.70 12.64 10.01
CA ILE A 410 -6.29 11.91 8.89
C ILE A 410 -7.78 11.71 9.09
N THR A 411 -8.54 12.05 8.05
CA THR A 411 -9.95 11.68 7.92
C THR A 411 -10.10 10.63 6.82
N LYS A 412 -11.14 9.78 6.90
CA LYS A 412 -11.43 8.81 5.83
C LYS A 412 -11.51 9.48 4.45
N PRO A 413 -12.27 10.58 4.24
CA PRO A 413 -12.39 11.18 2.92
C PRO A 413 -11.06 11.77 2.42
N SER A 414 -10.30 12.46 3.27
CA SER A 414 -9.02 13.06 2.84
C SER A 414 -8.00 12.01 2.43
N SER A 415 -7.95 10.88 3.15
CA SER A 415 -7.11 9.73 2.81
C SER A 415 -7.49 9.17 1.44
N GLN A 416 -8.76 8.81 1.25
CA GLN A 416 -9.17 8.08 0.05
C GLN A 416 -9.21 8.95 -1.19
N CYS A 417 -9.67 10.20 -1.12
CA CYS A 417 -9.67 11.09 -2.29
C CYS A 417 -8.24 11.29 -2.83
N SER A 418 -7.26 11.42 -1.93
CA SER A 418 -5.85 11.58 -2.32
C SER A 418 -5.29 10.28 -2.90
N PHE A 419 -5.52 9.15 -2.23
CA PHE A 419 -5.03 7.86 -2.70
C PHE A 419 -5.65 7.46 -4.06
N ILE A 420 -6.96 7.65 -4.22
CA ILE A 420 -7.65 7.38 -5.48
C ILE A 420 -7.12 8.30 -6.58
N GLY A 421 -7.07 9.61 -6.35
CA GLY A 421 -6.69 10.58 -7.38
C GLY A 421 -5.23 10.52 -7.79
N PHE A 422 -4.30 10.22 -6.88
CA PHE A 422 -2.87 10.29 -7.15
C PHE A 422 -2.17 8.94 -7.29
N VAL A 423 -2.80 7.84 -6.87
CA VAL A 423 -2.19 6.49 -6.91
C VAL A 423 -3.02 5.52 -7.74
N LEU A 424 -4.30 5.34 -7.40
CA LEU A 424 -5.14 4.33 -8.06
C LEU A 424 -5.48 4.72 -9.49
N LEU A 425 -6.13 5.87 -9.68
CA LEU A 425 -6.63 6.28 -10.98
C LEU A 425 -5.49 6.34 -12.03
N PRO A 426 -4.32 6.95 -11.75
CA PRO A 426 -3.19 6.94 -12.69
C PRO A 426 -2.70 5.55 -13.12
N LEU A 427 -2.71 4.58 -12.21
CA LEU A 427 -2.28 3.20 -12.47
C LEU A 427 -3.34 2.42 -13.25
N PHE A 428 -4.62 2.58 -12.88
CA PHE A 428 -5.74 1.91 -13.54
C PHE A 428 -5.97 2.45 -14.95
N GLU A 429 -5.86 3.76 -15.16
CA GLU A 429 -5.92 4.39 -16.49
C GLU A 429 -4.81 3.83 -17.39
N ALA A 430 -3.57 3.78 -16.90
CA ALA A 430 -2.45 3.23 -17.68
C ALA A 430 -2.67 1.75 -18.03
N LEU A 431 -3.23 0.94 -17.13
CA LEU A 431 -3.58 -0.44 -17.44
C LEU A 431 -4.72 -0.51 -18.47
N GLY A 432 -5.75 0.33 -18.32
CA GLY A 432 -6.89 0.41 -19.23
C GLY A 432 -6.53 0.90 -20.63
N ASP A 433 -5.49 1.73 -20.77
CA ASP A 433 -4.96 2.15 -22.07
C ASP A 433 -4.38 0.97 -22.86
N LEU A 434 -3.78 -0.01 -22.18
CA LEU A 434 -3.26 -1.24 -22.81
C LEU A 434 -4.32 -2.34 -22.93
N LEU A 435 -5.15 -2.51 -21.90
CA LEU A 435 -6.19 -3.54 -21.77
C LEU A 435 -7.57 -2.88 -21.75
N THR A 436 -8.01 -2.41 -22.91
CA THR A 436 -9.25 -1.65 -23.10
C THR A 436 -10.52 -2.37 -22.63
N GLU A 437 -10.47 -3.69 -22.50
CA GLU A 437 -11.55 -4.53 -21.98
C GLU A 437 -11.87 -4.24 -20.49
N LEU A 438 -10.98 -3.52 -19.78
CA LEU A 438 -11.12 -3.15 -18.37
C LEU A 438 -11.72 -1.73 -18.15
N GLN A 439 -11.97 -0.97 -19.22
CA GLN A 439 -12.46 0.42 -19.13
C GLN A 439 -13.94 0.56 -18.78
#